data_AF-A0A8C3THU6-F1
#
_entry.id   AF-A0A8C3THU6-F1
#
_cell.length_a   1.000
_cell.length_b   1.000
_cell.length_c   1.000
_cell.angle_alpha   90.00
_cell.angle_beta   90.00
_cell.angle_gamma   90.00
#
_symmetry.space_group_name_H-M   'P 1'
#
loop_
_entity.id
_entity.type
_entity.pdbx_description
1 polymer ?
#
loop_
_entity_poly.entity_id
_entity_poly.type
_entity_poly.pdbx_seq_one_letter_code
_entity_poly.pdbx_strand_id
1 'polypeptide(L)'
;MELLVNVRKWIEENKTAFLPPVCNKLMHRYQLNVMFVGGPNERRDYHIEEGEELFYQVQGDMCLKIIENGKQKDVVIREGEMFLLPARIPHSPQRYENTVGLVVERERLKTEIDGLRYYVGESTNVLFEKWFHCEDLGTQLIPIIQEFFNSRQYKTGKPNPDELLKETPFPLNSTSVMEPFSFSSWLNDHRGEIKQKKSLSMFGDNFETEVRGYNFSKKKEIFLKVWIIEWEEAEGIDK
;
A
#
# COMPACT_ATOMS: atom_id res chain seq x y z
N MET A 1 -12.04 9.47 19.00
CA MET A 1 -12.14 8.52 17.87
C MET A 1 -12.05 7.13 18.48
N GLU A 2 -12.94 6.21 18.10
CA GLU A 2 -12.98 4.86 18.67
C GLU A 2 -11.87 4.00 18.04
N LEU A 3 -11.07 3.33 18.87
CA LEU A 3 -9.93 2.52 18.42
C LEU A 3 -10.34 1.10 18.00
N LEU A 4 -11.52 0.64 18.42
CA LEU A 4 -12.09 -0.64 18.04
C LEU A 4 -13.16 -0.40 16.99
N VAL A 5 -12.95 -0.94 15.78
CA VAL A 5 -13.83 -0.71 14.64
C VAL A 5 -14.18 -2.06 14.00
N ASN A 6 -15.47 -2.31 13.76
CA ASN A 6 -15.88 -3.42 12.90
C ASN A 6 -15.58 -3.03 11.44
N VAL A 7 -14.53 -3.62 10.86
CA VAL A 7 -14.04 -3.25 9.52
C VAL A 7 -15.12 -3.35 8.45
N ARG A 8 -15.89 -4.44 8.41
CA ARG A 8 -16.95 -4.65 7.41
C ARG A 8 -18.04 -3.57 7.50
N LYS A 9 -18.52 -3.31 8.72
CA LYS A 9 -19.52 -2.27 8.96
C LYS A 9 -18.98 -0.89 8.60
N TRP A 10 -17.73 -0.59 8.97
CA TRP A 10 -17.11 0.69 8.64
C TRP A 10 -16.94 0.90 7.13
N ILE A 11 -16.56 -0.14 6.39
CA ILE A 11 -16.50 -0.08 4.92
C ILE A 11 -17.89 0.23 4.35
N GLU A 12 -18.94 -0.49 4.77
CA GLU A 12 -20.31 -0.25 4.27
C GLU A 12 -20.79 1.18 4.58
N GLU A 13 -20.55 1.67 5.79
CA GLU A 13 -20.90 3.03 6.22
C GLU A 13 -20.15 4.12 5.44
N ASN A 14 -18.98 3.79 4.87
CA ASN A 14 -18.12 4.73 4.15
C ASN A 14 -18.02 4.44 2.64
N LYS A 15 -18.90 3.60 2.09
CA LYS A 15 -18.83 3.15 0.69
C LYS A 15 -18.69 4.26 -0.35
N THR A 16 -19.29 5.43 -0.10
CA THR A 16 -19.23 6.57 -1.01
C THR A 16 -17.83 7.18 -1.12
N ALA A 17 -16.97 7.00 -0.10
CA ALA A 17 -15.59 7.48 -0.14
C ALA A 17 -14.68 6.62 -1.04
N PHE A 18 -15.11 5.39 -1.37
CA PHE A 18 -14.36 4.46 -2.21
C PHE A 18 -14.66 4.63 -3.70
N LEU A 19 -15.46 5.64 -4.05
CA LEU A 19 -15.79 6.01 -5.42
C LEU A 19 -15.07 7.32 -5.82
N PRO A 20 -14.86 7.57 -7.12
CA PRO A 20 -14.36 8.85 -7.60
C PRO A 20 -15.23 10.03 -7.14
N PRO A 21 -14.64 11.21 -6.87
CA PRO A 21 -13.22 11.56 -7.04
C PRO A 21 -12.33 11.28 -5.82
N VAL A 22 -12.87 10.74 -4.72
CA VAL A 22 -12.14 10.58 -3.46
C VAL A 22 -11.32 9.29 -3.45
N CYS A 23 -11.95 8.17 -3.82
CA CYS A 23 -11.39 6.82 -3.93
C CYS A 23 -10.68 6.25 -2.69
N ASN A 24 -10.53 6.99 -1.58
CA ASN A 24 -9.86 6.52 -0.38
C ASN A 24 -10.44 7.13 0.90
N LYS A 25 -10.25 6.44 2.02
CA LYS A 25 -10.56 6.97 3.34
C LYS A 25 -9.64 6.40 4.41
N LEU A 26 -9.06 7.27 5.22
CA LEU A 26 -8.34 6.90 6.44
C LEU A 26 -9.34 6.41 7.50
N MET A 27 -9.12 5.19 7.99
CA MET A 27 -9.78 4.66 9.19
C MET A 27 -9.06 5.12 10.45
N HIS A 28 -7.73 5.06 10.44
CA HIS A 28 -6.89 5.54 11.53
C HIS A 28 -5.72 6.34 10.98
N ARG A 29 -5.41 7.46 11.64
CA ARG A 29 -4.25 8.31 11.37
C ARG A 29 -3.53 8.59 12.69
N TYR A 30 -2.51 7.79 12.95
CA TYR A 30 -1.59 7.97 14.09
C TYR A 30 -0.17 7.76 13.56
N GLN A 31 0.65 6.96 14.23
CA GLN A 31 1.92 6.53 13.63
C GLN A 31 1.72 5.52 12.50
N LEU A 32 0.64 4.74 12.53
CA LEU A 32 0.17 3.97 11.38
C LEU A 32 -0.97 4.73 10.70
N ASN A 33 -0.88 4.83 9.38
CA ASN A 33 -1.98 5.25 8.52
C ASN A 33 -2.66 3.97 8.02
N VAL A 34 -3.87 3.71 8.52
CA VAL A 34 -4.70 2.59 8.10
C VAL A 34 -5.80 3.15 7.22
N MET A 35 -5.76 2.82 5.93
CA MET A 35 -6.70 3.37 4.96
C MET A 35 -7.33 2.28 4.10
N PHE A 36 -8.55 2.55 3.65
CA PHE A 36 -9.22 1.74 2.65
C PHE A 36 -9.36 2.56 1.37
N VAL A 37 -9.07 1.91 0.24
CA VAL A 37 -8.99 2.54 -1.06
C VAL A 37 -9.81 1.72 -2.05
N GLY A 38 -10.71 2.37 -2.77
CA GLY A 38 -11.50 1.77 -3.84
C GLY A 38 -11.13 2.31 -5.22
N GLY A 39 -12.08 2.20 -6.16
CA GLY A 39 -11.90 2.59 -7.55
C GLY A 39 -13.22 2.80 -8.30
N PRO A 40 -13.16 3.11 -9.61
CA PRO A 40 -11.96 3.04 -10.45
C PRO A 40 -10.99 4.20 -10.19
N ASN A 41 -9.70 3.90 -10.13
CA ASN A 41 -8.62 4.87 -10.05
C ASN A 41 -7.37 4.29 -10.70
N GLU A 42 -7.12 4.71 -11.93
CA GLU A 42 -5.93 4.35 -12.70
C GLU A 42 -5.07 5.60 -12.89
N ARG A 43 -3.77 5.45 -12.68
CA ARG A 43 -2.82 6.56 -12.64
C ARG A 43 -1.48 6.16 -13.24
N ARG A 44 -0.72 7.16 -13.70
CA ARG A 44 0.58 6.97 -14.37
C ARG A 44 1.77 7.39 -13.52
N ASP A 45 1.50 8.07 -12.43
CA ASP A 45 2.55 8.43 -11.48
C ASP A 45 2.92 7.24 -10.61
N TYR A 46 4.21 7.18 -10.30
CA TYR A 46 4.82 6.21 -9.41
C TYR A 46 5.23 6.95 -8.15
N HIS A 47 4.67 6.53 -7.04
CA HIS A 47 5.07 6.98 -5.73
C HIS A 47 6.28 6.16 -5.25
N ILE A 48 7.14 6.81 -4.48
CA ILE A 48 8.37 6.27 -3.92
C ILE A 48 8.44 6.79 -2.49
N GLU A 49 8.54 5.90 -1.51
CA GLU A 49 8.74 6.27 -0.13
C GLU A 49 9.82 5.42 0.54
N GLU A 50 10.32 5.86 1.69
CA GLU A 50 11.32 5.13 2.47
C GLU A 50 10.71 4.12 3.46
N GLY A 51 9.39 4.19 3.69
CA GLY A 51 8.62 3.18 4.41
C GLY A 51 8.18 2.03 3.52
N GLU A 52 7.60 1.00 4.14
CA GLU A 52 6.95 -0.12 3.46
C GLU A 52 5.43 0.08 3.41
N GLU A 53 4.79 -0.54 2.42
CA GLU A 53 3.33 -0.51 2.26
C GLU A 53 2.76 -1.92 2.24
N LEU A 54 1.84 -2.20 3.19
CA LEU A 54 1.08 -3.44 3.22
C LEU A 54 -0.23 -3.28 2.45
N PHE A 55 -0.48 -4.18 1.51
CA PHE A 55 -1.71 -4.26 0.73
C PHE A 55 -2.49 -5.52 1.11
N TYR A 56 -3.82 -5.39 1.23
CA TYR A 56 -4.74 -6.52 1.32
C TYR A 56 -6.03 -6.19 0.57
N GLN A 57 -6.43 -6.99 -0.43
CA GLN A 57 -7.71 -6.78 -1.11
C GLN A 57 -8.85 -7.39 -0.32
N VAL A 58 -9.79 -6.54 0.11
CA VAL A 58 -11.02 -6.98 0.80
C VAL A 58 -12.08 -7.39 -0.22
N GLN A 59 -12.18 -6.65 -1.32
CA GLN A 59 -13.15 -6.87 -2.38
C GLN A 59 -12.52 -6.53 -3.73
N GLY A 60 -12.62 -7.46 -4.68
CA GLY A 60 -12.10 -7.35 -6.03
C GLY A 60 -10.57 -7.32 -6.12
N ASP A 61 -10.09 -7.25 -7.36
CA ASP A 61 -8.66 -7.32 -7.66
C ASP A 61 -8.08 -5.91 -7.84
N MET A 62 -6.76 -5.77 -7.68
CA MET A 62 -6.01 -4.59 -8.11
C MET A 62 -4.74 -5.00 -8.84
N CYS A 63 -4.15 -4.06 -9.57
CA CYS A 63 -2.80 -4.21 -10.13
C CYS A 63 -1.89 -3.12 -9.56
N LEU A 64 -0.80 -3.51 -8.91
CA LEU A 64 0.26 -2.61 -8.48
C LEU A 64 1.38 -2.64 -9.51
N LYS A 65 1.49 -1.62 -10.35
CA LYS A 65 2.61 -1.49 -11.29
C LYS A 65 3.84 -1.05 -10.51
N ILE A 66 4.98 -1.71 -10.67
CA ILE A 66 6.21 -1.37 -9.97
C ILE A 66 7.39 -1.29 -10.93
N ILE A 67 8.46 -0.62 -10.50
CA ILE A 67 9.78 -0.72 -11.12
C ILE A 67 10.65 -1.68 -10.30
N GLU A 68 10.72 -2.93 -10.72
CA GLU A 68 11.58 -3.96 -10.12
C GLU A 68 12.85 -4.09 -10.96
N ASN A 69 14.03 -3.90 -10.36
CA ASN A 69 15.31 -4.06 -11.05
C ASN A 69 15.42 -3.26 -12.36
N GLY A 70 14.89 -2.04 -12.35
CA GLY A 70 14.89 -1.15 -13.51
C GLY A 70 13.93 -1.56 -14.63
N LYS A 71 13.01 -2.51 -14.39
CA LYS A 71 12.00 -2.98 -15.33
C LYS A 71 10.59 -2.76 -14.77
N GLN A 72 9.66 -2.47 -15.67
CA GLN A 72 8.24 -2.45 -15.36
C GLN A 72 7.78 -3.88 -15.00
N LYS A 73 7.04 -4.02 -13.91
CA LYS A 73 6.40 -5.27 -13.48
C LYS A 73 5.00 -4.96 -12.97
N ASP A 74 4.02 -5.73 -13.41
CA ASP A 74 2.65 -5.65 -12.93
C ASP A 74 2.45 -6.73 -11.85
N VAL A 75 2.14 -6.30 -10.62
CA VAL A 75 1.81 -7.20 -9.50
C VAL A 75 0.30 -7.22 -9.33
N VAL A 76 -0.34 -8.32 -9.73
CA VAL A 76 -1.78 -8.51 -9.55
C VAL A 76 -2.05 -9.02 -8.14
N ILE A 77 -2.78 -8.24 -7.35
CA ILE A 77 -3.20 -8.60 -5.98
C ILE A 77 -4.70 -8.86 -6.04
N ARG A 78 -5.08 -10.13 -5.93
CA ARG A 78 -6.49 -10.57 -6.05
C ARG A 78 -7.23 -10.41 -4.73
N GLU A 79 -8.56 -10.45 -4.81
CA GLU A 79 -9.42 -10.50 -3.62
C GLU A 79 -8.94 -11.55 -2.62
N GLY A 80 -8.75 -11.15 -1.36
CA GLY A 80 -8.26 -12.00 -0.27
C GLY A 80 -6.73 -12.24 -0.26
N GLU A 81 -5.98 -11.68 -1.21
CA GLU A 81 -4.51 -11.74 -1.20
C GLU A 81 -3.89 -10.59 -0.40
N MET A 82 -2.77 -10.89 0.25
CA MET A 82 -1.87 -9.94 0.90
C MET A 82 -0.59 -9.77 0.10
N PHE A 83 -0.03 -8.57 0.14
CA PHE A 83 1.25 -8.24 -0.47
C PHE A 83 1.95 -7.13 0.35
N LEU A 84 3.23 -7.30 0.64
CA LEU A 84 4.05 -6.30 1.31
C LEU A 84 5.05 -5.73 0.31
N LEU A 85 4.99 -4.43 0.08
CA LEU A 85 5.93 -3.71 -0.78
C LEU A 85 7.13 -3.24 0.05
N PRO A 86 8.37 -3.70 -0.27
CA PRO A 86 9.58 -3.16 0.32
C PRO A 86 9.74 -1.66 0.08
N ALA A 87 10.43 -1.00 1.01
CA ALA A 87 10.78 0.41 0.90
C ALA A 87 11.52 0.74 -0.41
N ARG A 88 11.32 1.98 -0.90
CA ARG A 88 12.02 2.61 -2.02
C ARG A 88 11.84 1.90 -3.37
N ILE A 89 10.75 1.16 -3.54
CA ILE A 89 10.32 0.62 -4.84
C ILE A 89 9.30 1.60 -5.44
N PRO A 90 9.57 2.18 -6.63
CA PRO A 90 8.58 2.99 -7.33
C PRO A 90 7.36 2.15 -7.68
N HIS A 91 6.17 2.61 -7.30
CA HIS A 91 4.94 1.86 -7.46
C HIS A 91 3.75 2.75 -7.86
N SER A 92 2.83 2.23 -8.66
CA SER A 92 1.67 2.92 -9.22
C SER A 92 0.42 2.04 -9.09
N PRO A 93 -0.40 2.24 -8.04
CA PRO A 93 -1.60 1.44 -7.80
C PRO A 93 -2.67 1.70 -8.87
N GLN A 94 -3.18 0.63 -9.47
CA GLN A 94 -4.32 0.63 -10.40
C GLN A 94 -5.50 -0.09 -9.75
N ARG A 95 -6.60 0.62 -9.54
CA ARG A 95 -7.81 0.08 -8.88
C ARG A 95 -8.99 0.14 -9.82
N TYR A 96 -9.78 -0.93 -9.82
CA TYR A 96 -10.93 -1.07 -10.70
C TYR A 96 -12.24 -0.68 -9.99
N GLU A 97 -13.32 -0.59 -10.76
CA GLU A 97 -14.65 -0.32 -10.21
C GLU A 97 -15.09 -1.41 -9.23
N ASN A 98 -15.85 -1.03 -8.20
CA ASN A 98 -16.39 -1.95 -7.18
C ASN A 98 -15.31 -2.77 -6.42
N THR A 99 -14.13 -2.19 -6.24
CA THR A 99 -13.04 -2.76 -5.43
C THR A 99 -12.87 -2.03 -4.12
N VAL A 100 -12.36 -2.71 -3.09
CA VAL A 100 -11.94 -2.13 -1.82
C VAL A 100 -10.70 -2.88 -1.33
N GLY A 101 -9.59 -2.18 -1.16
CA GLY A 101 -8.37 -2.72 -0.55
C GLY A 101 -7.91 -1.92 0.65
N LEU A 102 -7.38 -2.62 1.64
CA LEU A 102 -6.62 -2.06 2.75
C LEU A 102 -5.22 -1.68 2.27
N VAL A 103 -4.76 -0.51 2.71
CA VAL A 103 -3.35 -0.12 2.68
C VAL A 103 -2.95 0.30 4.10
N VAL A 104 -1.81 -0.21 4.57
CA VAL A 104 -1.17 0.22 5.81
C VAL A 104 0.24 0.70 5.51
N GLU A 105 0.50 1.94 5.91
CA GLU A 105 1.80 2.60 5.86
C GLU A 105 2.06 3.28 7.21
N ARG A 106 3.22 3.92 7.38
CA ARG A 106 3.55 4.67 8.59
C ARG A 106 3.81 6.15 8.33
N GLU A 107 3.64 6.95 9.39
CA GLU A 107 4.15 8.32 9.44
C GLU A 107 5.64 8.34 9.11
N ARG A 108 6.04 9.33 8.30
CA ARG A 108 7.42 9.53 7.89
C ARG A 108 8.26 10.03 9.07
N LEU A 109 9.50 9.56 9.14
CA LEU A 109 10.51 10.22 9.97
C LEU A 109 10.82 11.59 9.37
N LYS A 110 11.23 12.56 10.20
CA LYS A 110 11.57 13.92 9.75
C LYS A 110 12.68 14.00 8.70
N THR A 111 13.48 12.95 8.59
CA THR A 111 14.58 12.82 7.62
C THR A 111 14.17 12.14 6.33
N GLU A 112 12.99 11.51 6.30
CA GLU A 112 12.53 10.77 5.13
C GLU A 112 11.89 11.67 4.09
N ILE A 113 12.07 11.27 2.84
CA ILE A 113 11.58 11.99 1.67
C ILE A 113 10.73 11.04 0.81
N ASP A 114 9.62 11.56 0.31
CA ASP A 114 8.80 10.88 -0.68
C ASP A 114 9.12 11.45 -2.07
N GLY A 115 8.93 10.61 -3.09
CA GLY A 115 9.09 10.94 -4.49
C GLY A 115 7.82 10.62 -5.28
N LEU A 116 7.47 11.49 -6.22
CA LEU A 116 6.47 11.21 -7.24
C LEU A 116 7.12 11.31 -8.61
N ARG A 117 7.06 10.24 -9.40
CA ARG A 117 7.66 10.16 -10.74
C ARG A 117 6.63 9.85 -11.81
N TYR A 118 6.84 10.41 -12.99
CA TYR A 118 6.22 9.93 -14.23
C TYR A 118 7.33 9.43 -15.14
N TYR A 119 7.05 8.39 -15.94
CA TYR A 119 7.99 7.81 -16.89
C TYR A 119 7.58 8.09 -18.35
N VAL A 120 8.54 8.00 -19.26
CA VAL A 120 8.30 8.15 -20.69
C VAL A 120 7.66 6.86 -21.23
N GLY A 121 6.34 6.89 -21.47
CA GLY A 121 5.59 5.73 -21.95
C GLY A 121 5.78 4.51 -21.03
N GLU A 122 6.00 3.34 -21.62
CA GLU A 122 6.27 2.08 -20.90
C GLU A 122 7.75 1.86 -20.57
N SER A 123 8.59 2.89 -20.72
CA SER A 123 10.01 2.79 -20.35
C SER A 123 10.22 3.07 -18.86
N THR A 124 11.48 2.99 -18.42
CA THR A 124 11.91 3.41 -17.07
C THR A 124 12.71 4.72 -17.09
N ASN A 125 12.67 5.45 -18.21
CA ASN A 125 13.24 6.79 -18.31
C ASN A 125 12.31 7.81 -17.63
N VAL A 126 12.83 8.55 -16.65
CA VAL A 126 12.05 9.55 -15.91
C VAL A 126 11.64 10.69 -16.84
N LEU A 127 10.34 11.00 -16.88
CA LEU A 127 9.76 12.14 -17.60
C LEU A 127 9.68 13.38 -16.72
N PHE A 128 9.23 13.20 -15.48
CA PHE A 128 9.06 14.24 -14.47
C PHE A 128 9.25 13.62 -13.08
N GLU A 129 9.81 14.38 -12.15
CA GLU A 129 9.88 13.97 -10.76
C GLU A 129 9.73 15.15 -9.79
N LYS A 130 9.16 14.87 -8.62
CA LYS A 130 9.19 15.76 -7.45
C LYS A 130 9.49 14.96 -6.20
N TRP A 131 10.27 15.58 -5.32
CA TRP A 131 10.67 15.03 -4.04
C TRP A 131 10.24 15.99 -2.94
N PHE A 132 9.63 15.47 -1.88
CA PHE A 132 9.00 16.27 -0.83
C PHE A 132 8.97 15.52 0.51
N HIS A 133 8.90 16.26 1.61
CA HIS A 133 8.61 15.66 2.91
C HIS A 133 7.10 15.41 3.04
N CYS A 134 6.69 14.17 3.31
CA CYS A 134 5.29 13.77 3.37
C CYS A 134 4.74 13.81 4.81
N GLU A 135 3.79 14.72 5.05
CA GLU A 135 2.99 14.82 6.28
C GLU A 135 1.54 14.36 6.05
N ASP A 136 1.02 14.61 4.85
CA ASP A 136 -0.32 14.24 4.39
C ASP A 136 -0.28 13.94 2.88
N LEU A 137 -0.08 12.66 2.55
CA LEU A 137 0.11 12.22 1.18
C LEU A 137 -1.07 12.63 0.27
N GLY A 138 -2.30 12.43 0.73
CA GLY A 138 -3.51 12.71 -0.06
C GLY A 138 -3.63 14.19 -0.46
N THR A 139 -3.31 15.11 0.45
CA THR A 139 -3.38 16.55 0.14
C THR A 139 -2.16 17.05 -0.61
N GLN A 140 -0.96 16.52 -0.34
CA GLN A 140 0.28 16.98 -0.94
C GLN A 140 0.48 16.47 -2.37
N LEU A 141 -0.10 15.33 -2.74
CA LEU A 141 -0.01 14.81 -4.11
C LEU A 141 -0.82 15.65 -5.12
N ILE A 142 -1.96 16.23 -4.72
CA ILE A 142 -2.82 17.02 -5.61
C ILE A 142 -2.07 18.14 -6.34
N PRO A 143 -1.36 19.06 -5.66
CA PRO A 143 -0.62 20.13 -6.33
C PRO A 143 0.53 19.60 -7.20
N ILE A 144 1.21 18.52 -6.81
CA ILE A 144 2.31 17.93 -7.59
C ILE A 144 1.79 17.33 -8.90
N ILE A 145 0.65 16.62 -8.84
CA ILE A 145 -0.02 16.07 -10.01
C ILE A 145 -0.49 17.20 -10.95
N GLN A 146 -1.07 18.27 -10.39
CA GLN A 146 -1.43 19.46 -11.17
C GLN A 146 -0.22 20.13 -11.82
N GLU A 147 0.92 20.21 -11.12
CA GLU A 147 2.17 20.73 -11.68
C GLU A 147 2.62 19.90 -12.88
N PHE A 148 2.61 18.57 -12.77
CA PHE A 148 2.94 17.67 -13.88
C PHE A 148 2.02 17.92 -15.08
N PHE A 149 0.70 17.92 -14.91
CA PHE A 149 -0.23 18.12 -16.02
C PHE A 149 -0.14 19.50 -16.69
N ASN A 150 0.40 20.50 -15.98
CA ASN A 150 0.65 21.84 -16.54
C ASN A 150 2.06 22.00 -17.15
N SER A 151 2.96 21.04 -16.90
CA SER A 151 4.38 21.08 -17.30
C SER A 151 4.60 20.96 -18.81
N ARG A 152 5.80 21.33 -19.26
CA ARG A 152 6.24 21.11 -20.65
C ARG A 152 6.45 19.62 -20.93
N GLN A 153 6.88 18.86 -19.92
CA GLN A 153 7.14 17.43 -20.00
C GLN A 153 5.85 16.67 -20.32
N TYR A 154 4.73 17.01 -19.68
CA TYR A 154 3.42 16.45 -20.04
C TYR A 154 3.00 16.85 -21.46
N LYS A 155 3.15 18.13 -21.83
CA LYS A 155 2.76 18.62 -23.17
C LYS A 155 3.57 18.02 -24.32
N THR A 156 4.84 17.67 -24.07
CA THR A 156 5.76 17.23 -25.12
C THR A 156 6.09 15.74 -25.06
N GLY A 157 5.82 15.07 -23.93
CA GLY A 157 6.25 13.71 -23.66
C GLY A 157 7.77 13.55 -23.56
N LYS A 158 8.53 14.64 -23.41
CA LYS A 158 9.99 14.63 -23.37
C LYS A 158 10.51 15.12 -22.01
N PRO A 159 11.52 14.44 -21.43
CA PRO A 159 12.14 14.90 -20.20
C PRO A 159 12.88 16.22 -20.39
N ASN A 160 12.99 17.00 -19.32
CA ASN A 160 13.90 18.14 -19.23
C ASN A 160 15.11 17.76 -18.35
N PRO A 161 16.30 17.49 -18.93
CA PRO A 161 17.47 17.06 -18.17
C PRO A 161 17.92 18.04 -17.08
N ASP A 162 17.63 19.34 -17.24
CA ASP A 162 18.00 20.37 -16.26
C ASP A 162 17.09 20.36 -15.01
N GLU A 163 15.92 19.72 -15.09
CA GLU A 163 14.96 19.61 -13.98
C GLU A 163 14.98 18.23 -13.29
N LEU A 164 15.65 17.24 -13.89
CA LEU A 164 15.79 15.91 -13.29
C LEU A 164 16.98 15.87 -12.33
N LEU A 165 16.83 15.14 -11.24
CA LEU A 165 17.94 14.90 -10.33
C LEU A 165 18.95 13.95 -10.98
N LYS A 166 20.23 14.27 -10.83
CA LYS A 166 21.32 13.36 -11.24
C LYS A 166 21.37 12.11 -10.38
N GLU A 167 21.05 12.25 -9.10
CA GLU A 167 21.01 11.20 -8.10
C GLU A 167 19.76 11.36 -7.24
N THR A 168 19.10 10.26 -6.89
CA THR A 168 17.94 10.27 -6.01
C THR A 168 18.35 10.56 -4.56
N PRO A 169 17.45 11.11 -3.72
CA PRO A 169 17.75 11.38 -2.31
C PRO A 169 18.23 10.14 -1.52
N PHE A 170 17.82 8.95 -1.98
CA PHE A 170 18.26 7.65 -1.48
C PHE A 170 18.35 6.64 -2.63
N PRO A 171 19.13 5.56 -2.50
CA PRO A 171 19.17 4.51 -3.51
C PRO A 171 17.81 3.80 -3.62
N LEU A 172 17.32 3.63 -4.84
CA LEU A 172 16.12 2.83 -5.10
C LEU A 172 16.40 1.35 -4.83
N ASN A 173 15.39 0.64 -4.36
CA ASN A 173 15.52 -0.76 -4.00
C ASN A 173 15.60 -1.65 -5.26
N SER A 174 16.53 -2.61 -5.25
CA SER A 174 16.79 -3.57 -6.33
C SER A 174 16.54 -5.02 -5.89
N THR A 175 15.73 -5.20 -4.85
CA THR A 175 15.29 -6.53 -4.42
C THR A 175 14.14 -6.98 -5.33
N SER A 176 14.07 -8.28 -5.61
CA SER A 176 12.89 -8.85 -6.26
C SER A 176 11.77 -8.94 -5.24
N VAL A 177 10.58 -8.44 -5.58
CA VAL A 177 9.43 -8.49 -4.67
C VAL A 177 8.87 -9.91 -4.60
N MET A 178 8.27 -10.24 -3.46
CA MET A 178 7.52 -11.48 -3.31
C MET A 178 6.28 -11.49 -4.21
N GLU A 179 5.69 -12.67 -4.42
CA GLU A 179 4.37 -12.76 -5.03
C GLU A 179 3.29 -12.55 -3.96
N PRO A 180 2.14 -11.92 -4.29
CA PRO A 180 0.99 -11.89 -3.41
C PRO A 180 0.54 -13.30 -3.03
N PHE A 181 -0.01 -13.46 -1.82
CA PHE A 181 -0.51 -14.76 -1.35
C PHE A 181 -1.87 -14.65 -0.71
N SER A 182 -2.68 -15.70 -0.85
CA SER A 182 -4.00 -15.81 -0.22
C SER A 182 -3.85 -15.84 1.30
N PHE A 183 -4.45 -14.85 1.97
CA PHE A 183 -4.44 -14.75 3.43
C PHE A 183 -5.11 -15.97 4.08
N SER A 184 -6.25 -16.41 3.55
CA SER A 184 -7.00 -17.56 4.07
C SER A 184 -6.22 -18.86 3.90
N SER A 185 -5.57 -19.07 2.75
CA SER A 185 -4.73 -20.25 2.53
C SER A 185 -3.53 -20.24 3.48
N TRP A 186 -2.85 -19.10 3.63
CA TRP A 186 -1.74 -18.96 4.58
C TRP A 186 -2.18 -19.28 6.02
N LEU A 187 -3.34 -18.77 6.47
CA LEU A 187 -3.87 -19.08 7.80
C LEU A 187 -4.17 -20.58 7.98
N ASN A 188 -4.72 -21.23 6.96
CA ASN A 188 -5.05 -22.65 7.00
C ASN A 188 -3.80 -23.53 7.09
N ASP A 189 -2.82 -23.25 6.23
CA ASP A 189 -1.57 -24.01 6.16
C ASP A 189 -0.75 -23.89 7.45
N HIS A 190 -0.79 -22.72 8.10
CA HIS A 190 0.00 -22.43 9.30
C HIS A 190 -0.79 -22.54 10.61
N ARG A 191 -2.07 -22.97 10.59
CA ARG A 191 -2.93 -23.04 11.78
C ARG A 191 -2.30 -23.87 12.91
N GLY A 192 -1.71 -25.01 12.57
CA GLY A 192 -1.05 -25.89 13.54
C GLY A 192 0.16 -25.23 14.20
N GLU A 193 0.97 -24.53 13.41
CA GLU A 193 2.16 -23.83 13.86
C GLU A 193 1.80 -22.60 14.72
N ILE A 194 0.81 -21.81 14.31
CA ILE A 194 0.31 -20.67 15.10
C ILE A 194 -0.23 -21.16 16.45
N LYS A 195 -0.93 -22.31 16.49
CA LYS A 195 -1.37 -22.91 17.76
C LYS A 195 -0.19 -23.29 18.66
N GLN A 196 0.88 -23.84 18.10
CA GLN A 196 2.05 -24.27 18.85
C GLN A 196 2.92 -23.08 19.32
N LYS A 197 3.20 -22.13 18.43
CA LYS A 197 4.10 -20.98 18.66
C LYS A 197 3.40 -19.76 19.25
N LYS A 198 2.06 -19.78 19.35
CA LYS A 198 1.15 -18.66 19.71
C LYS A 198 1.08 -17.54 18.69
N SER A 199 2.18 -17.27 17.98
CA SER A 199 2.23 -16.35 16.86
C SER A 199 3.20 -16.81 15.77
N LEU A 200 2.97 -16.35 14.53
CA LEU A 200 3.85 -16.60 13.39
C LEU A 200 3.90 -15.36 12.47
N SER A 201 5.09 -14.95 12.04
CA SER A 201 5.27 -13.86 11.06
C SER A 201 4.87 -14.32 9.66
N MET A 202 4.15 -13.48 8.94
CA MET A 202 3.70 -13.75 7.56
C MET A 202 4.77 -13.46 6.52
N PHE A 203 5.64 -12.49 6.79
CA PHE A 203 6.62 -11.97 5.83
C PHE A 203 8.09 -12.29 6.21
N GLY A 204 8.31 -12.87 7.40
CA GLY A 204 9.64 -13.16 7.93
C GLY A 204 10.29 -11.93 8.57
N ASP A 205 11.63 -11.93 8.67
CA ASP A 205 12.41 -10.96 9.44
C ASP A 205 13.18 -9.94 8.57
N ASN A 206 12.96 -9.97 7.25
CA ASN A 206 13.69 -9.14 6.28
C ASN A 206 13.01 -7.77 6.00
N PHE A 207 11.92 -7.48 6.71
CA PHE A 207 11.07 -6.32 6.49
C PHE A 207 10.99 -5.46 7.76
N GLU A 208 10.75 -4.16 7.60
CA GLU A 208 10.43 -3.28 8.73
C GLU A 208 9.06 -3.63 9.31
N THR A 209 8.12 -3.98 8.44
CA THR A 209 6.75 -4.32 8.80
C THR A 209 6.65 -5.75 9.33
N GLU A 210 6.14 -5.88 10.56
CA GLU A 210 5.82 -7.18 11.14
C GLU A 210 4.30 -7.42 11.10
N VAL A 211 3.87 -8.38 10.28
CA VAL A 211 2.48 -8.88 10.26
C VAL A 211 2.46 -10.31 10.79
N ARG A 212 1.60 -10.57 11.78
CA ARG A 212 1.58 -11.85 12.50
C ARG A 212 0.19 -12.46 12.56
N GLY A 213 0.12 -13.76 12.34
CA GLY A 213 -1.02 -14.58 12.71
C GLY A 213 -0.94 -14.94 14.19
N TYR A 214 -2.05 -14.82 14.92
CA TYR A 214 -2.13 -15.13 16.35
C TYR A 214 -3.24 -16.13 16.64
N ASN A 215 -3.00 -17.02 17.61
CA ASN A 215 -4.06 -17.79 18.26
C ASN A 215 -4.45 -17.09 19.57
N PHE A 216 -5.54 -16.32 19.56
CA PHE A 216 -5.99 -15.60 20.74
C PHE A 216 -6.68 -16.55 21.72
N SER A 217 -6.05 -16.84 22.88
CA SER A 217 -6.66 -17.64 23.94
C SER A 217 -7.01 -16.88 25.24
N LYS A 218 -6.70 -15.58 25.36
CA LYS A 218 -7.28 -14.62 26.33
C LYS A 218 -6.56 -13.26 26.26
N LYS A 219 -7.33 -12.16 26.33
CA LYS A 219 -6.86 -10.77 26.35
C LYS A 219 -5.96 -10.48 27.55
N LYS A 220 -4.68 -10.20 27.30
CA LYS A 220 -3.83 -9.32 28.11
C LYS A 220 -2.51 -9.10 27.39
N GLU A 221 -2.30 -7.90 26.86
CA GLU A 221 -1.22 -7.00 27.28
C GLU A 221 -1.14 -5.77 26.37
N ILE A 222 -0.63 -4.70 26.95
CA ILE A 222 -0.47 -3.36 26.38
C ILE A 222 0.84 -3.36 25.59
N PHE A 223 0.79 -2.98 24.31
CA PHE A 223 1.97 -2.77 23.48
C PHE A 223 1.86 -1.45 22.72
N LEU A 224 2.99 -0.77 22.52
CA LEU A 224 3.03 0.43 21.69
C LEU A 224 2.93 0.02 20.21
N LYS A 225 1.88 0.53 19.54
CA LYS A 225 1.69 0.61 18.08
C LYS A 225 1.39 -0.72 17.35
N VAL A 226 0.27 -1.35 17.69
CA VAL A 226 -0.26 -2.52 17.00
C VAL A 226 -1.64 -2.18 16.43
N TRP A 227 -1.90 -2.50 15.16
CA TRP A 227 -3.26 -2.61 14.63
C TRP A 227 -3.63 -4.09 14.55
N ILE A 228 -4.75 -4.47 15.17
CA ILE A 228 -5.18 -5.86 15.28
C ILE A 228 -6.48 -6.01 14.50
N ILE A 229 -6.49 -6.91 13.51
CA ILE A 229 -7.72 -7.41 12.92
C ILE A 229 -8.03 -8.75 13.57
N GLU A 230 -9.19 -8.85 14.21
CA GLU A 230 -9.75 -10.14 14.60
C GLU A 230 -10.56 -10.68 13.41
N TRP A 231 -10.17 -11.86 12.92
CA TRP A 231 -10.90 -12.58 11.88
C TRP A 231 -11.46 -13.87 12.48
N GLU A 232 -12.77 -13.93 12.64
CA GLU A 232 -13.45 -15.18 12.97
C GLU A 232 -13.82 -15.88 11.66
N GLU A 233 -13.30 -17.09 11.44
CA GLU A 233 -13.94 -18.01 10.51
C GLU A 233 -15.32 -18.32 11.08
N ALA A 234 -16.38 -18.05 10.32
CA ALA A 234 -17.67 -18.62 10.64
C ALA A 234 -17.51 -20.15 10.54
N GLU A 235 -17.45 -20.84 11.67
CA GLU A 235 -17.65 -22.28 11.71
C GLU A 235 -18.97 -22.57 10.99
N GLY A 236 -18.93 -23.50 10.05
CA GLY A 236 -20.02 -23.81 9.13
C GLY A 236 -21.38 -23.81 9.82
N ILE A 237 -22.25 -22.91 9.37
CA ILE A 237 -23.69 -23.13 9.52
C ILE A 237 -24.02 -24.15 8.44
N ASP A 238 -23.94 -25.43 8.80
CA ASP A 238 -24.79 -26.45 8.18
C ASP A 238 -26.23 -25.97 8.28
N LYS A 239 -26.80 -25.55 7.14
CA LYS A 239 -28.24 -25.64 6.82
C LYS A 239 -28.43 -25.82 5.32
#